data_AF-A0A519SJT2-F1
#
_entry.id   AF-A0A519SJT2-F1
#
_cell.length_a   1.000
_cell.length_b   1.000
_cell.length_c   1.000
_cell.angle_alpha   90.00
_cell.angle_beta   90.00
_cell.angle_gamma   90.00
#
_symmetry.space_group_name_H-M   'P 1'
#
loop_
_entity.id
_entity.type
_entity.pdbx_description
1 polymer ?
#
loop_
_entity_poly.entity_id
_entity_poly.type
_entity_poly.pdbx_seq_one_letter_code
_entity_poly.pdbx_strand_id
1 'polypeptide(L)'
;MNKSFLSQNSKLNPTGDIEQESKKLIKMIQTILGENFMIIPKFSFSNGTEIAAASASSDELLTYATSLGIDLPVSEFLHSASLVREKMHTLEMVRLLHDNFNQADLSGKPLQLPYKNNNNWLSVEFPKNTELLNDTISYVHYAPQEFNTNNIQSGLLLDEWTETIPNREEVSGITFNYNQPNSSPPQAILLAVSPNETGKWNWNDLTNTILNTFQRAKERAIEPDDVDTMPNLTTLLPATMAEFSASRFTNISLDYSLNLAEKFLSVKHLETKTKLP
;
A
#
# COMPACT_ATOMS: atom_id res chain seq x y z
N MET A 1 -9.36 -18.33 -0.93
CA MET A 1 -9.45 -18.76 0.47
C MET A 1 -9.25 -17.53 1.35
N ASN A 2 -10.34 -16.87 1.77
CA ASN A 2 -10.25 -15.77 2.73
C ASN A 2 -9.92 -16.37 4.11
N LYS A 3 -8.71 -16.08 4.57
CA LYS A 3 -8.29 -16.37 5.95
C LYS A 3 -9.16 -15.54 6.89
N SER A 4 -9.90 -16.19 7.79
CA SER A 4 -10.70 -15.53 8.84
C SER A 4 -9.85 -14.51 9.61
N PHE A 5 -10.41 -13.37 9.97
CA PHE A 5 -9.78 -12.29 10.75
C PHE A 5 -9.02 -12.78 11.99
N LEU A 6 -9.50 -13.83 12.65
CA LEU A 6 -8.82 -14.45 13.80
C LEU A 6 -7.46 -15.06 13.44
N SER A 7 -7.32 -15.60 12.23
CA SER A 7 -6.04 -16.14 11.74
C SER A 7 -5.05 -15.07 11.29
N GLN A 8 -5.51 -13.83 11.11
CA GLN A 8 -4.68 -12.69 10.73
C GLN A 8 -4.17 -11.90 11.94
N ASN A 9 -4.82 -12.02 13.10
CA ASN A 9 -4.49 -11.29 14.32
C ASN A 9 -3.90 -12.21 15.41
N SER A 10 -2.61 -12.55 15.27
CA SER A 10 -1.83 -13.34 16.23
C SER A 10 -1.76 -12.76 17.65
N LYS A 11 -2.11 -11.47 17.82
CA LYS A 11 -2.19 -10.80 19.12
C LYS A 11 -3.40 -11.22 19.96
N LEU A 12 -4.48 -11.72 19.35
CA LEU A 12 -5.70 -12.13 20.05
C LEU A 12 -5.70 -13.61 20.44
N ASN A 13 -4.83 -14.43 19.83
CA ASN A 13 -4.66 -15.85 20.13
C ASN A 13 -3.18 -16.28 19.94
N PRO A 14 -2.30 -15.97 20.90
CA PRO A 14 -0.86 -16.16 20.75
C PRO A 14 -0.42 -17.63 20.65
N THR A 15 -1.22 -18.57 21.16
CA THR A 15 -0.87 -20.01 21.17
C THR A 15 -1.67 -20.84 20.16
N GLY A 16 -2.83 -20.36 19.67
CA GLY A 16 -3.68 -21.12 18.76
C GLY A 16 -4.40 -22.32 19.39
N ASP A 17 -3.99 -22.75 20.59
CA ASP A 17 -4.42 -23.99 21.24
C ASP A 17 -5.93 -24.05 21.50
N ILE A 18 -6.53 -22.96 22.00
CA ILE A 18 -7.98 -22.90 22.27
C ILE A 18 -8.79 -23.02 20.97
N GLU A 19 -8.32 -22.41 19.89
CA GLU A 19 -8.95 -22.52 18.58
C GLU A 19 -8.83 -23.94 18.03
N GLN A 20 -7.67 -24.57 18.18
CA GLN A 20 -7.48 -25.97 17.78
C GLN A 20 -8.35 -26.93 18.59
N GLU A 21 -8.49 -26.70 19.90
CA GLU A 21 -9.34 -27.49 20.77
C GLU A 21 -10.81 -27.36 20.37
N SER A 22 -11.30 -26.14 20.15
CA SER A 22 -12.68 -25.91 19.69
C SER A 22 -12.96 -26.59 18.34
N LYS A 23 -12.02 -26.52 17.39
CA LYS A 23 -12.12 -27.20 16.09
C LYS A 23 -12.16 -28.73 16.23
N LYS A 24 -11.38 -29.31 17.13
CA LYS A 24 -11.40 -30.75 17.43
C LYS A 24 -12.76 -31.16 18.01
N LEU A 25 -13.28 -30.41 18.98
CA LEU A 25 -14.60 -30.68 19.59
C LEU A 25 -15.73 -30.56 18.57
N ILE A 26 -15.73 -29.53 17.72
CA ILE A 26 -16.70 -29.37 16.63
C ILE A 26 -16.65 -30.60 15.71
N LYS A 27 -15.46 -31.05 15.31
CA LYS A 27 -15.28 -32.23 14.45
C LYS A 27 -15.74 -33.53 15.11
N MET A 28 -15.52 -33.70 16.42
CA MET A 28 -16.02 -34.86 17.15
C MET A 28 -17.55 -34.91 17.15
N ILE A 29 -18.19 -33.77 17.40
CA ILE A 29 -19.66 -33.68 17.41
C ILE A 29 -20.22 -33.90 16.00
N GLN A 30 -19.60 -33.34 14.96
CA GLN A 30 -20.00 -33.57 13.56
C GLN A 30 -19.85 -35.04 13.14
N THR A 31 -18.89 -35.78 13.69
CA THR A 31 -18.79 -37.24 13.47
C THR A 31 -20.03 -37.98 14.00
N ILE A 32 -20.63 -37.49 15.09
CA ILE A 32 -21.78 -38.13 15.75
C ILE A 32 -23.11 -37.68 15.11
N LEU A 33 -23.27 -36.37 14.86
CA LEU A 33 -24.53 -35.77 14.41
C LEU A 33 -24.61 -35.60 12.87
N GLY A 34 -23.51 -35.82 12.17
CA GLY A 34 -23.39 -35.63 10.73
C GLY A 34 -22.65 -34.33 10.36
N GLU A 35 -21.97 -34.36 9.20
CA GLU A 35 -21.11 -33.26 8.73
C GLU A 35 -21.87 -31.95 8.48
N ASN A 36 -23.16 -32.03 8.15
CA ASN A 36 -24.00 -30.87 7.84
C ASN A 36 -24.54 -30.16 9.09
N PHE A 37 -24.25 -30.65 10.30
CA PHE A 37 -24.75 -30.04 11.52
C PHE A 37 -23.94 -28.77 11.87
N MET A 38 -24.63 -27.63 11.94
CA MET A 38 -24.01 -26.34 12.29
C MET A 38 -23.89 -26.22 13.81
N ILE A 39 -22.65 -26.22 14.30
CA ILE A 39 -22.34 -26.08 15.73
C ILE A 39 -21.85 -24.67 15.98
N ILE A 40 -22.52 -23.96 16.89
CA ILE A 40 -22.13 -22.63 17.32
C ILE A 40 -21.43 -22.77 18.68
N PRO A 41 -20.10 -22.54 18.75
CA PRO A 41 -19.38 -22.64 20.01
C PRO A 41 -19.79 -21.51 20.95
N LYS A 42 -19.73 -21.84 22.24
CA LYS A 42 -19.93 -20.89 23.32
C LYS A 42 -18.59 -20.24 23.68
N PHE A 43 -18.60 -18.94 23.98
CA PHE A 43 -17.42 -18.18 24.36
C PHE A 43 -17.73 -17.20 25.50
N SER A 44 -16.69 -16.79 26.20
CA SER A 44 -16.74 -15.72 27.21
C SER A 44 -15.81 -14.58 26.78
N PHE A 45 -16.20 -13.34 27.06
CA PHE A 45 -15.35 -12.18 26.76
C PHE A 45 -14.17 -12.11 27.72
N SER A 46 -12.97 -11.82 27.19
CA SER A 46 -11.80 -11.51 28.01
C SER A 46 -11.85 -10.10 28.58
N ASN A 47 -12.40 -9.14 27.83
CA ASN A 47 -12.57 -7.73 28.19
C ASN A 47 -14.04 -7.35 28.42
N GLY A 48 -14.78 -8.16 29.17
CA GLY A 48 -16.23 -8.01 29.36
C GLY A 48 -16.67 -6.65 29.94
N THR A 49 -15.85 -6.01 30.78
CA THR A 49 -16.12 -4.68 31.36
C THR A 49 -16.06 -3.57 30.31
N GLU A 50 -15.07 -3.62 29.41
CA GLU A 50 -14.91 -2.65 28.33
C GLU A 50 -16.05 -2.79 27.31
N ILE A 51 -16.39 -4.02 26.92
CA ILE A 51 -17.50 -4.29 26.00
C ILE A 51 -18.83 -3.85 26.60
N ALA A 52 -19.03 -4.03 27.91
CA ALA A 52 -20.24 -3.55 28.60
C ALA A 52 -20.33 -2.02 28.55
N ALA A 53 -19.22 -1.32 28.80
CA ALA A 53 -19.18 0.15 28.71
C ALA A 53 -19.42 0.65 27.27
N ALA A 54 -18.82 -0.01 26.27
CA ALA A 54 -19.01 0.31 24.86
C ALA A 54 -20.45 0.05 24.38
N SER A 55 -21.08 -1.04 24.83
CA SER A 55 -22.48 -1.37 24.52
C SER A 55 -23.46 -0.41 25.19
N ALA A 56 -23.18 0.01 26.44
CA ALA A 56 -24.00 1.00 27.13
C ALA A 56 -23.95 2.39 26.46
N SER A 57 -22.85 2.71 25.77
CA SER A 57 -22.63 4.01 25.13
C SER A 57 -22.90 3.96 23.61
N SER A 58 -23.54 2.91 23.10
CA SER A 58 -23.82 2.75 21.67
C SER A 58 -24.61 3.92 21.07
N ASP A 59 -25.56 4.48 21.82
CA ASP A 59 -26.38 5.60 21.36
C ASP A 59 -25.57 6.90 21.28
N GLU A 60 -24.57 7.08 22.17
CA GLU A 60 -23.69 8.25 22.16
C GLU A 60 -22.85 8.33 20.88
N LEU A 61 -22.42 7.17 20.36
CA LEU A 61 -21.65 7.07 19.11
C LEU A 61 -22.37 7.67 17.90
N LEU A 62 -23.71 7.69 17.94
CA LEU A 62 -24.57 8.14 16.83
C LEU A 62 -24.93 9.63 16.92
N THR A 63 -24.64 10.29 18.05
CA THR A 63 -25.04 11.68 18.33
C THR A 63 -24.63 12.65 17.20
N TYR A 64 -23.40 12.54 16.72
CA TYR A 64 -22.92 13.42 15.65
C TYR A 64 -23.59 13.13 14.31
N ALA A 65 -23.78 11.86 13.95
CA ALA A 65 -24.45 11.50 12.69
C ALA A 65 -25.89 12.02 12.66
N THR A 66 -26.62 11.90 13.77
CA THR A 66 -27.96 12.47 13.90
C THR A 66 -27.95 14.00 13.84
N SER A 67 -26.90 14.66 14.32
CA SER A 67 -26.76 16.12 14.20
C SER A 67 -26.61 16.61 12.75
N LEU A 68 -26.19 15.74 11.83
CA LEU A 68 -26.09 16.03 10.39
C LEU A 68 -27.43 15.84 9.64
N GLY A 69 -28.50 15.45 10.35
CA GLY A 69 -29.81 15.17 9.75
C GLY A 69 -29.97 13.73 9.24
N ILE A 70 -29.11 12.81 9.68
CA ILE A 70 -29.23 11.38 9.38
C ILE A 70 -30.11 10.73 10.45
N ASP A 71 -31.34 10.36 10.08
CA ASP A 71 -32.33 9.81 11.01
C ASP A 71 -31.97 8.38 11.48
N LEU A 72 -31.43 7.54 10.58
CA LEU A 72 -31.16 6.13 10.83
C LEU A 72 -29.74 5.73 10.39
N PRO A 73 -28.69 6.23 11.06
CA PRO A 73 -27.30 6.10 10.61
C PRO A 73 -26.85 4.63 10.48
N VAL A 74 -27.26 3.76 11.39
CA VAL A 74 -26.91 2.33 11.35
C VAL A 74 -27.60 1.63 10.17
N SER A 75 -28.88 1.94 9.94
CA SER A 75 -29.65 1.34 8.84
C SER A 75 -29.11 1.78 7.49
N GLU A 76 -28.79 3.05 7.34
CA GLU A 76 -28.23 3.60 6.11
C GLU A 76 -26.84 3.01 5.80
N PHE A 77 -26.00 2.89 6.82
CA PHE A 77 -24.71 2.21 6.70
C PHE A 77 -24.87 0.76 6.24
N LEU A 78 -25.71 -0.04 6.92
CA LEU A 78 -25.95 -1.44 6.54
C LEU A 78 -26.55 -1.57 5.14
N HIS A 79 -27.46 -0.68 4.78
CA HIS A 79 -28.05 -0.63 3.45
C HIS A 79 -26.98 -0.36 2.38
N SER A 80 -26.11 0.63 2.60
CA SER A 80 -25.01 0.93 1.67
C SER A 80 -24.06 -0.26 1.49
N ALA A 81 -23.73 -0.96 2.58
CA ALA A 81 -22.92 -2.17 2.55
C ALA A 81 -23.62 -3.33 1.81
N SER A 82 -24.95 -3.40 1.87
CA SER A 82 -25.75 -4.41 1.18
C SER A 82 -25.66 -4.29 -0.35
N LEU A 83 -25.46 -3.08 -0.89
CA LEU A 83 -25.35 -2.84 -2.33
C LEU A 83 -24.06 -3.42 -2.93
N VAL A 84 -23.02 -3.56 -2.11
CA VAL A 84 -21.68 -3.97 -2.54
C VAL A 84 -21.30 -5.38 -2.07
N ARG A 85 -22.00 -5.95 -1.09
CA ARG A 85 -21.63 -7.24 -0.46
C ARG A 85 -22.83 -8.17 -0.36
N GLU A 86 -22.73 -9.33 -1.00
CA GLU A 86 -23.80 -10.34 -1.08
C GLU A 86 -24.29 -10.83 0.30
N LYS A 87 -23.39 -11.00 1.27
CA LYS A 87 -23.78 -11.42 2.62
C LYS A 87 -24.60 -10.34 3.35
N MET A 88 -24.22 -9.08 3.16
CA MET A 88 -24.96 -7.93 3.70
C MET A 88 -26.30 -7.75 2.97
N HIS A 89 -26.34 -8.01 1.66
CA HIS A 89 -27.60 -8.08 0.90
C HIS A 89 -28.55 -9.13 1.47
N THR A 90 -28.06 -10.32 1.78
CA THR A 90 -28.87 -11.39 2.37
C THR A 90 -29.41 -11.00 3.74
N LEU A 91 -28.58 -10.37 4.58
CA LEU A 91 -28.99 -9.86 5.88
C LEU A 91 -30.09 -8.80 5.76
N GLU A 92 -29.93 -7.86 4.82
CA GLU A 92 -30.91 -6.81 4.57
C GLU A 92 -32.25 -7.40 4.12
N MET A 93 -32.24 -8.41 3.23
CA MET A 93 -33.45 -9.13 2.83
C MET A 93 -34.12 -9.83 4.00
N VAL A 94 -33.35 -10.46 4.90
CA VAL A 94 -33.89 -11.09 6.11
C VAL A 94 -34.51 -10.06 7.04
N ARG A 95 -33.87 -8.89 7.20
CA ARG A 95 -34.37 -7.78 8.02
C ARG A 95 -35.67 -7.22 7.45
N LEU A 96 -35.72 -6.94 6.14
CA LEU A 96 -36.94 -6.50 5.47
C LEU A 96 -38.08 -7.50 5.63
N LEU A 97 -37.82 -8.81 5.47
CA LEU A 97 -38.83 -9.83 5.73
C LEU A 97 -39.26 -9.85 7.19
N HIS A 98 -38.31 -9.80 8.13
CA HIS A 98 -38.58 -9.75 9.55
C HIS A 98 -39.52 -8.58 9.91
N ASP A 99 -39.21 -7.37 9.47
CA ASP A 99 -39.97 -6.17 9.82
C ASP A 99 -41.37 -6.14 9.17
N ASN A 100 -41.55 -6.82 8.03
CA ASN A 100 -42.86 -6.98 7.39
C ASN A 100 -43.73 -8.03 8.10
N PHE A 101 -43.14 -9.13 8.58
CA PHE A 101 -43.88 -10.23 9.21
C PHE A 101 -44.05 -10.07 10.72
N ASN A 102 -43.06 -9.48 11.39
CA ASN A 102 -43.05 -9.23 12.82
C ASN A 102 -43.25 -7.74 13.04
N GLN A 103 -44.18 -7.37 13.93
CA GLN A 103 -44.43 -5.96 14.30
C GLN A 103 -43.32 -5.38 15.21
N ALA A 104 -42.09 -5.87 15.08
CA ALA A 104 -40.94 -5.46 15.87
C ALA A 104 -39.77 -5.21 14.94
N ASP A 105 -39.12 -4.05 15.10
CA ASP A 105 -37.94 -3.68 14.32
C ASP A 105 -36.73 -4.49 14.78
N LEU A 106 -36.06 -5.17 13.84
CA LEU A 106 -34.76 -5.76 14.08
C LEU A 106 -33.68 -4.69 13.92
N SER A 107 -33.45 -3.90 14.97
CA SER A 107 -32.44 -2.83 14.96
C SER A 107 -31.08 -3.32 15.48
N GLY A 108 -30.03 -3.13 14.69
CA GLY A 108 -28.64 -3.36 15.12
C GLY A 108 -28.09 -2.21 15.93
N LYS A 109 -27.22 -2.50 16.91
CA LYS A 109 -26.50 -1.49 17.70
C LYS A 109 -25.02 -1.43 17.32
N PRO A 110 -24.46 -0.23 17.11
CA PRO A 110 -23.04 -0.08 16.82
C PRO A 110 -22.23 -0.25 18.11
N LEU A 111 -21.08 -0.89 18.02
CA LEU A 111 -20.11 -1.01 19.10
C LEU A 111 -18.71 -0.78 18.54
N GLN A 112 -17.91 0.00 19.27
CA GLN A 112 -16.56 0.35 18.86
C GLN A 112 -15.55 0.11 19.99
N LEU A 113 -14.42 -0.50 19.65
CA LEU A 113 -13.32 -0.81 20.57
C LEU A 113 -12.00 -0.24 20.03
N PRO A 114 -11.12 0.32 20.89
CA PRO A 114 -11.27 0.43 22.35
C PRO A 114 -12.32 1.46 22.78
N TYR A 115 -12.90 1.27 23.97
CA TYR A 115 -13.90 2.21 24.49
C TYR A 115 -13.27 3.58 24.79
N LYS A 116 -13.90 4.64 24.28
CA LYS A 116 -13.54 6.04 24.54
C LYS A 116 -14.81 6.81 24.85
N ASN A 117 -14.75 7.64 25.89
CA ASN A 117 -15.87 8.50 26.26
C ASN A 117 -16.13 9.56 25.17
N ASN A 118 -17.40 9.83 24.86
CA ASN A 118 -17.83 10.81 23.85
C ASN A 118 -17.14 10.63 22.49
N ASN A 119 -17.07 9.38 22.04
CA ASN A 119 -16.50 9.03 20.75
C ASN A 119 -17.57 9.06 19.65
N ASN A 120 -17.14 9.17 18.40
CA ASN A 120 -18.03 9.12 17.24
C ASN A 120 -17.89 7.77 16.54
N TRP A 121 -18.99 7.27 15.98
CA TRP A 121 -18.96 6.05 15.19
C TRP A 121 -18.15 6.28 13.90
N LEU A 122 -17.08 5.51 13.71
CA LEU A 122 -16.17 5.69 12.56
C LEU A 122 -16.72 5.16 11.23
N SER A 123 -17.84 4.44 11.27
CA SER A 123 -18.46 3.84 10.06
C SER A 123 -19.41 4.80 9.34
N VAL A 124 -19.64 6.00 9.89
CA VAL A 124 -20.44 7.08 9.29
C VAL A 124 -19.65 8.38 9.31
N GLU A 125 -20.22 9.46 8.79
CA GLU A 125 -19.56 10.76 8.84
C GLU A 125 -19.27 11.17 10.30
N PHE A 126 -18.03 11.55 10.57
CA PHE A 126 -17.54 11.95 11.90
C PHE A 126 -16.88 13.34 11.86
N PRO A 127 -16.72 14.02 13.01
CA PRO A 127 -16.19 15.38 13.04
C PRO A 127 -14.81 15.52 12.38
N LYS A 128 -14.62 16.65 11.68
CA LYS A 128 -13.34 17.04 11.08
C LYS A 128 -12.21 17.29 12.08
N ASN A 129 -12.38 17.10 13.39
CA ASN A 129 -11.30 17.22 14.36
C ASN A 129 -11.01 15.89 15.08
N THR A 130 -11.64 14.80 14.67
CA THR A 130 -11.40 13.47 15.26
C THR A 130 -9.99 12.98 14.90
N GLU A 131 -9.16 12.71 15.90
CA GLU A 131 -7.84 12.11 15.74
C GLU A 131 -7.94 10.58 15.70
N LEU A 132 -7.53 9.99 14.58
CA LEU A 132 -7.54 8.55 14.33
C LEU A 132 -6.16 7.95 14.62
N LEU A 133 -5.85 7.78 15.91
CA LEU A 133 -4.53 7.34 16.37
C LEU A 133 -4.37 5.81 16.45
N ASN A 134 -5.48 5.06 16.50
CA ASN A 134 -5.47 3.64 16.85
C ASN A 134 -6.25 2.77 15.85
N ASP A 135 -5.77 1.55 15.64
CA ASP A 135 -6.55 0.47 15.04
C ASP A 135 -7.83 0.27 15.85
N THR A 136 -8.96 0.49 15.19
CA THR A 136 -10.27 0.50 15.83
C THR A 136 -11.13 -0.61 15.26
N ILE A 137 -11.73 -1.41 16.13
CA ILE A 137 -12.71 -2.43 15.72
C ILE A 137 -14.08 -1.80 15.88
N SER A 138 -14.79 -1.63 14.77
CA SER A 138 -16.18 -1.18 14.71
C SER A 138 -17.04 -2.32 14.18
N TYR A 139 -18.12 -2.65 14.87
CA TYR A 139 -19.08 -3.65 14.39
C TYR A 139 -20.50 -3.27 14.80
N VAL A 140 -21.48 -3.78 14.05
CA VAL A 140 -22.89 -3.70 14.41
C VAL A 140 -23.33 -5.07 14.89
N HIS A 141 -23.95 -5.14 16.07
CA HIS A 141 -24.49 -6.38 16.59
C HIS A 141 -26.01 -6.34 16.72
N TYR A 142 -26.63 -7.51 16.60
CA TYR A 142 -28.02 -7.75 16.95
C TYR A 142 -28.02 -8.57 18.23
N ALA A 143 -28.32 -7.93 19.35
CA ALA A 143 -28.28 -8.57 20.66
C ALA A 143 -29.70 -8.66 21.26
N PRO A 144 -30.00 -9.74 22.02
CA PRO A 144 -31.24 -9.81 22.78
C PRO A 144 -31.29 -8.69 23.84
N GLN A 145 -32.50 -8.38 24.32
CA GLN A 145 -32.76 -7.26 25.24
C GLN A 145 -31.92 -7.30 26.52
N GLU A 146 -31.42 -8.48 26.93
CA GLU A 146 -30.56 -8.70 28.10
C GLU A 146 -29.12 -9.11 27.72
N PHE A 147 -28.45 -8.31 26.90
CA PHE A 147 -27.03 -8.54 26.60
C PHE A 147 -26.16 -8.32 27.85
N ASN A 148 -25.63 -9.41 28.40
CA ASN A 148 -24.73 -9.38 29.56
C ASN A 148 -23.38 -10.02 29.22
N THR A 149 -22.32 -9.22 29.28
CA THR A 149 -20.95 -9.63 28.93
C THR A 149 -20.34 -10.62 29.92
N ASN A 150 -20.90 -10.78 31.11
CA ASN A 150 -20.44 -11.77 32.09
C ASN A 150 -20.98 -13.19 31.81
N ASN A 151 -22.05 -13.30 31.03
CA ASN A 151 -22.63 -14.58 30.67
C ASN A 151 -21.87 -15.22 29.51
N ILE A 152 -21.92 -16.54 29.43
CA ILE A 152 -21.43 -17.29 28.28
C ILE A 152 -22.30 -16.93 27.06
N GLN A 153 -21.66 -16.49 25.97
CA GLN A 153 -22.29 -16.06 24.74
C GLN A 153 -22.07 -17.05 23.61
N SER A 154 -22.93 -16.96 22.59
CA SER A 154 -22.75 -17.62 21.30
C SER A 154 -23.30 -16.70 20.22
N GLY A 155 -22.63 -16.60 19.09
CA GLY A 155 -23.00 -15.64 18.05
C GLY A 155 -22.59 -16.08 16.66
N LEU A 156 -23.21 -15.45 15.66
CA LEU A 156 -22.90 -15.64 14.25
C LEU A 156 -22.20 -14.38 13.74
N LEU A 157 -21.03 -14.57 13.13
CA LEU A 157 -20.37 -13.53 12.37
C LEU A 157 -20.86 -13.62 10.92
N LEU A 158 -21.58 -12.59 10.49
CA LEU A 158 -22.18 -12.56 9.15
C LEU A 158 -21.16 -12.15 8.09
N ASP A 159 -20.45 -11.04 8.34
CA ASP A 159 -19.41 -10.55 7.44
C ASP A 159 -18.34 -9.78 8.23
N GLU A 160 -17.16 -9.69 7.64
CA GLU A 160 -16.02 -8.97 8.18
C GLU A 160 -15.24 -8.32 7.03
N TRP A 161 -14.73 -7.12 7.26
CA TRP A 161 -13.80 -6.47 6.35
C TRP A 161 -12.92 -5.47 7.09
N THR A 162 -11.77 -5.19 6.49
CA THR A 162 -10.87 -4.13 6.92
C THR A 162 -11.14 -2.90 6.07
N GLU A 163 -11.25 -1.75 6.71
CA GLU A 163 -11.40 -0.46 6.07
C GLU A 163 -10.22 0.44 6.44
N THR A 164 -9.62 1.09 5.45
CA THR A 164 -8.54 2.04 5.65
C THR A 164 -9.09 3.44 5.53
N ILE A 165 -9.08 4.19 6.63
CA ILE A 165 -9.46 5.60 6.60
C ILE A 165 -8.24 6.40 6.10
N PRO A 166 -8.34 7.14 4.99
CA PRO A 166 -7.22 7.92 4.47
C PRO A 166 -6.83 9.03 5.44
N ASN A 167 -5.53 9.37 5.50
CA ASN A 167 -5.09 10.54 6.24
C ASN A 167 -5.62 11.81 5.57
N ARG A 168 -5.82 12.85 6.37
CA ARG A 168 -6.31 14.15 5.87
C ARG A 168 -5.31 14.87 5.00
N GLU A 169 -4.04 14.75 5.39
CA GLU A 169 -2.92 15.32 4.67
C GLU A 169 -1.99 14.18 4.30
N GLU A 170 -1.84 13.99 2.99
CA GLU A 170 -0.89 13.04 2.42
C GLU A 170 0.09 13.82 1.57
N VAL A 171 1.38 13.55 1.73
CA VAL A 171 2.41 14.12 0.84
C VAL A 171 2.37 13.34 -0.47
N SER A 172 1.52 13.75 -1.41
CA SER A 172 1.45 13.12 -2.72
C SER A 172 2.66 13.51 -3.57
N GLY A 173 3.52 12.54 -3.89
CA GLY A 173 4.54 12.70 -4.92
C GLY A 173 3.95 12.43 -6.30
N ILE A 174 3.88 13.45 -7.16
CA ILE A 174 3.50 13.26 -8.57
C ILE A 174 4.76 12.89 -9.35
N THR A 175 4.88 11.62 -9.73
CA THR A 175 5.84 11.16 -10.74
C THR A 175 5.12 11.01 -12.05
N PHE A 176 5.57 11.71 -13.09
CA PHE A 176 5.19 11.43 -14.47
C PHE A 176 6.37 10.77 -15.17
N ASN A 177 6.10 9.66 -15.87
CA ASN A 177 7.09 9.07 -16.76
C ASN A 177 7.17 9.93 -18.03
N TYR A 178 8.19 10.78 -18.15
CA TYR A 178 8.45 11.56 -19.34
C TYR A 178 9.05 10.65 -20.42
N ASN A 179 8.19 10.06 -21.26
CA ASN A 179 8.62 9.33 -22.45
C ASN A 179 9.03 10.34 -23.52
N GLN A 180 10.31 10.71 -23.55
CA GLN A 180 10.85 11.59 -24.59
C GLN A 180 10.62 10.97 -25.97
N PRO A 181 10.20 11.74 -27.00
CA PRO A 181 10.02 11.20 -28.34
C PRO A 181 11.33 10.62 -28.90
N ASN A 182 11.33 9.35 -29.29
CA ASN A 182 12.44 8.67 -30.00
C ASN A 182 12.58 9.12 -31.47
N SER A 183 12.27 10.37 -31.80
CA SER A 183 12.37 10.88 -33.17
C SER A 183 12.78 12.34 -33.18
N SER A 184 14.03 12.58 -33.54
CA SER A 184 14.48 13.89 -34.01
C SER A 184 13.79 14.22 -35.34
N PRO A 185 13.29 15.45 -35.54
CA PRO A 185 12.60 15.82 -36.78
C PRO A 185 13.52 15.67 -38.01
N PRO A 186 12.98 15.25 -39.18
CA PRO A 186 13.77 14.98 -40.39
C PRO A 186 14.37 16.24 -41.06
N GLN A 187 14.26 17.42 -40.44
CA GLN A 187 14.74 18.69 -40.98
C GLN A 187 15.46 19.49 -39.89
N ALA A 188 16.80 19.58 -40.01
CA ALA A 188 17.62 20.47 -39.18
C ALA A 188 17.95 21.75 -39.96
N ILE A 189 17.79 22.91 -39.32
CA ILE A 189 18.17 24.22 -39.88
C ILE A 189 19.40 24.73 -39.12
N LEU A 190 20.45 25.12 -39.83
CA LEU A 190 21.61 25.80 -39.25
C LEU A 190 21.39 27.30 -39.27
N LEU A 191 21.17 27.90 -38.10
CA LEU A 191 21.16 29.35 -37.91
C LEU A 191 22.56 29.82 -37.50
N ALA A 192 23.28 30.46 -38.42
CA ALA A 192 24.58 31.07 -38.13
C ALA A 192 24.39 32.49 -37.56
N VAL A 193 25.06 32.80 -36.45
CA VAL A 193 25.08 34.13 -35.82
C VAL A 193 26.54 34.59 -35.73
N SER A 194 26.80 35.87 -36.04
CA SER A 194 28.14 36.44 -35.94
C SER A 194 28.59 36.46 -34.47
N PRO A 195 29.82 36.01 -34.14
CA PRO A 195 30.31 36.00 -32.77
C PRO A 195 30.59 37.41 -32.23
N ASN A 196 30.80 38.38 -33.13
CA ASN A 196 31.08 39.77 -32.79
C ASN A 196 29.97 40.70 -33.34
N GLU A 197 29.44 41.57 -32.48
CA GLU A 197 28.42 42.57 -32.86
C GLU A 197 29.06 43.80 -33.51
N THR A 198 29.61 43.63 -34.71
CA THR A 198 30.24 44.72 -35.48
C THR A 198 29.32 45.31 -36.55
N GLY A 199 28.07 44.81 -36.64
CA GLY A 199 27.09 45.20 -37.66
C GLY A 199 27.44 44.74 -39.08
N LYS A 200 28.54 44.01 -39.28
CA LYS A 200 28.98 43.45 -40.56
C LYS A 200 29.41 42.00 -40.37
N TRP A 201 29.23 41.20 -41.41
CA TRP A 201 29.71 39.81 -41.42
C TRP A 201 31.17 39.74 -41.87
N ASN A 202 31.97 38.97 -41.12
CA ASN A 202 33.28 38.53 -41.58
C ASN A 202 33.13 37.16 -42.28
N TRP A 203 33.72 37.03 -43.46
CA TRP A 203 33.68 35.80 -44.25
C TRP A 203 34.28 34.60 -43.52
N ASN A 204 35.34 34.83 -42.76
CA ASN A 204 36.01 33.77 -42.01
C ASN A 204 35.12 33.24 -40.88
N ASP A 205 34.37 34.12 -40.21
CA ASP A 205 33.49 33.73 -39.10
C ASP A 205 32.31 32.87 -39.58
N LEU A 206 31.74 33.21 -40.74
CA LEU A 206 30.69 32.39 -41.36
C LEU A 206 31.22 30.99 -41.74
N THR A 207 32.37 30.93 -42.40
CA THR A 207 32.99 29.67 -42.84
C THR A 207 33.35 28.79 -41.63
N ASN A 208 33.93 29.39 -40.60
CA ASN A 208 34.28 28.69 -39.36
C ASN A 208 33.04 28.20 -38.61
N THR A 209 31.93 28.94 -38.63
CA THR A 209 30.67 28.52 -38.00
C THR A 209 30.13 27.24 -38.65
N ILE A 210 30.20 27.14 -39.98
CA ILE A 210 29.75 25.94 -40.72
C ILE A 210 30.66 24.75 -40.37
N LEU A 211 31.98 24.92 -40.45
CA LEU A 211 32.94 23.85 -40.16
C LEU A 211 32.86 23.39 -38.71
N ASN A 212 32.74 24.32 -37.76
CA ASN A 212 32.60 24.02 -36.35
C ASN A 212 31.28 23.29 -36.07
N THR A 213 30.19 23.69 -36.70
CA THR A 213 28.90 23.00 -36.58
C THR A 213 28.99 21.56 -37.08
N PHE A 214 29.64 21.35 -38.23
CA PHE A 214 29.82 20.00 -38.78
C PHE A 214 30.72 19.13 -37.90
N GLN A 215 31.80 19.70 -37.35
CA GLN A 215 32.64 19.00 -36.39
C GLN A 215 31.85 18.62 -35.13
N ARG A 216 31.10 19.55 -34.55
CA ARG A 216 30.24 19.29 -33.38
C ARG A 216 29.11 18.30 -33.68
N ALA A 217 28.63 18.23 -34.92
CA ALA A 217 27.66 17.21 -35.33
C ALA A 217 28.30 15.82 -35.29
N LYS A 218 29.54 15.68 -35.76
CA LYS A 218 30.31 14.42 -35.66
C LYS A 218 30.62 14.04 -34.21
N GLU A 219 31.02 15.00 -33.39
CA GLU A 219 31.30 14.76 -31.96
C GLU A 219 30.05 14.26 -31.20
N ARG A 220 28.84 14.69 -31.61
CA ARG A 220 27.57 14.19 -31.03
C ARG A 220 27.10 12.85 -31.59
N ALA A 221 27.70 12.36 -32.67
CA ALA A 221 27.40 11.06 -33.25
C ALA A 221 28.26 9.94 -32.66
N ILE A 222 29.08 10.25 -31.65
CA ILE A 222 29.85 9.27 -30.89
C ILE A 222 28.86 8.50 -30.00
N GLU A 223 28.79 7.18 -30.20
CA GLU A 223 27.97 6.31 -29.37
C GLU A 223 28.75 5.86 -28.11
N PRO A 224 28.06 5.49 -27.01
CA PRO A 224 28.73 4.94 -25.83
C PRO A 224 29.63 3.73 -26.14
N ASP A 225 29.26 2.92 -27.13
CA ASP A 225 30.05 1.76 -27.57
C ASP A 225 31.38 2.18 -28.25
N ASP A 226 31.42 3.34 -28.91
CA ASP A 226 32.66 3.88 -29.50
C ASP A 226 33.62 4.34 -28.41
N VAL A 227 33.10 4.92 -27.32
CA VAL A 227 33.89 5.37 -26.16
C VAL A 227 34.52 4.19 -25.43
N ASP A 228 33.84 3.04 -25.37
CA ASP A 228 34.38 1.81 -24.77
C ASP A 228 35.60 1.25 -25.51
N THR A 229 35.76 1.57 -26.80
CA THR A 229 36.97 1.19 -27.55
C THR A 229 38.19 2.07 -27.23
N MET A 230 38.00 3.19 -26.54
CA MET A 230 39.06 4.13 -26.19
C MET A 230 39.69 3.74 -24.84
N PRO A 231 40.94 3.27 -24.80
CA PRO A 231 41.56 2.81 -23.57
C PRO A 231 41.68 3.94 -22.53
N ASN A 232 41.32 3.63 -21.28
CA ASN A 232 41.38 4.50 -20.10
C ASN A 232 40.35 5.65 -19.98
N LEU A 233 39.47 5.87 -20.96
CA LEU A 233 38.49 6.97 -20.89
C LEU A 233 37.27 6.61 -20.03
N THR A 234 36.80 5.36 -20.12
CA THR A 234 35.67 4.82 -19.35
C THR A 234 35.91 4.90 -17.84
N THR A 235 37.15 4.71 -17.38
CA THR A 235 37.52 4.80 -15.96
C THR A 235 37.41 6.22 -15.39
N LEU A 236 37.55 7.25 -16.23
CA LEU A 236 37.53 8.66 -15.80
C LEU A 236 36.12 9.28 -15.83
N LEU A 237 35.19 8.69 -16.58
CA LEU A 237 33.84 9.22 -16.79
C LEU A 237 32.69 8.24 -16.48
N PRO A 238 32.75 7.44 -15.39
CA PRO A 238 31.72 6.44 -15.09
C PRO A 238 30.36 7.07 -14.77
N ALA A 239 30.33 8.25 -14.13
CA ALA A 239 29.09 8.92 -13.76
C ALA A 239 28.28 9.43 -14.97
N THR A 240 28.94 9.74 -16.10
CA THR A 240 28.27 10.22 -17.31
C THR A 240 27.91 9.09 -18.28
N MET A 241 28.58 7.94 -18.19
CA MET A 241 28.34 6.78 -19.06
C MET A 241 27.35 5.76 -18.46
N ALA A 242 27.28 5.64 -17.13
CA ALA A 242 26.45 4.64 -16.46
C ALA A 242 24.93 4.81 -16.70
N GLU A 243 24.47 6.02 -17.05
CA GLU A 243 23.05 6.26 -17.34
C GLU A 243 22.61 5.71 -18.70
N PHE A 244 23.52 5.66 -19.68
CA PHE A 244 23.20 5.34 -21.07
C PHE A 244 23.81 4.02 -21.57
N SER A 245 24.80 3.48 -20.86
CA SER A 245 25.52 2.29 -21.29
C SER A 245 25.10 1.04 -20.52
N ALA A 246 24.67 0.02 -21.26
CA ALA A 246 24.41 -1.32 -20.73
C ALA A 246 25.69 -2.20 -20.69
N SER A 247 26.85 -1.64 -21.04
CA SER A 247 28.12 -2.34 -21.07
C SER A 247 28.57 -2.72 -19.66
N ARG A 248 29.18 -3.91 -19.52
CA ARG A 248 29.66 -4.43 -18.23
C ARG A 248 30.82 -3.57 -17.67
N PHE A 249 31.49 -2.79 -18.51
CA PHE A 249 32.69 -2.03 -18.16
C PHE A 249 32.43 -0.55 -17.85
N THR A 250 31.26 -0.01 -18.23
CA THR A 250 30.85 1.39 -18.02
C THR A 250 29.97 1.60 -16.80
N ASN A 251 29.44 0.51 -16.24
CA ASN A 251 28.65 0.54 -15.00
C ASN A 251 29.56 0.85 -13.81
N ILE A 252 29.03 1.62 -12.84
CA ILE A 252 29.72 1.91 -11.59
C ILE A 252 29.92 0.59 -10.83
N SER A 253 31.09 -0.01 -10.99
CA SER A 253 31.50 -1.20 -10.27
C SER A 253 32.44 -0.82 -9.12
N LEU A 254 32.18 -1.38 -7.94
CA LEU A 254 33.08 -1.31 -6.79
C LEU A 254 34.24 -2.32 -6.91
N ASP A 255 34.29 -3.12 -7.98
CA ASP A 255 35.35 -4.06 -8.25
C ASP A 255 36.57 -3.37 -8.88
N TYR A 256 37.49 -2.92 -8.03
CA TYR A 256 38.74 -2.27 -8.44
C TYR A 256 39.71 -3.20 -9.18
N SER A 257 39.50 -4.53 -9.18
CA SER A 257 40.37 -5.47 -9.89
C SER A 257 40.30 -5.30 -11.41
N LEU A 258 39.12 -4.91 -11.92
CA LEU A 258 38.89 -4.59 -13.33
C LEU A 258 39.68 -3.35 -13.79
N ASN A 259 39.87 -2.37 -12.90
CA ASN A 259 40.65 -1.15 -13.17
C ASN A 259 42.17 -1.36 -13.06
N LEU A 260 42.61 -2.38 -12.32
CA LEU A 260 44.03 -2.67 -12.08
C LEU A 260 44.63 -3.64 -13.11
N ALA A 261 43.81 -4.48 -13.74
CA ALA A 261 44.27 -5.52 -14.65
C ALA A 261 45.02 -4.96 -15.89
N GLU A 262 44.59 -3.84 -16.46
CA GLU A 262 45.24 -3.28 -17.66
C GLU A 262 46.59 -2.61 -17.38
N LYS A 263 46.83 -2.13 -16.15
CA LYS A 263 48.03 -1.35 -15.83
C LYS A 263 49.16 -2.15 -15.19
N PHE A 264 48.85 -3.30 -14.56
CA PHE A 264 49.81 -4.06 -13.74
C PHE A 264 50.24 -5.42 -14.32
N LEU A 265 49.77 -5.82 -15.51
CA LEU A 265 50.14 -7.11 -16.13
C LEU A 265 51.60 -7.21 -16.63
N SER A 266 52.40 -6.14 -16.53
CA SER A 266 53.84 -6.16 -16.83
C SER A 266 54.73 -6.58 -15.65
N VAL A 267 54.18 -6.83 -14.45
CA VAL A 267 54.95 -7.26 -13.27
C VAL A 267 54.78 -8.77 -13.05
N LYS A 268 55.19 -9.61 -14.01
CA LYS A 268 55.18 -11.08 -13.85
C LYS A 268 56.57 -11.72 -13.73
N HIS A 269 57.63 -10.92 -13.55
CA HIS A 269 59.02 -11.42 -13.51
C HIS A 269 59.82 -11.08 -12.26
N LEU A 270 59.21 -10.56 -11.21
CA LEU A 270 59.94 -10.16 -10.02
C LEU A 270 59.25 -10.59 -8.73
N GLU A 271 59.08 -11.90 -8.49
CA GLU A 271 59.12 -12.46 -7.14
C GLU A 271 59.60 -13.92 -7.20
N THR A 272 60.90 -14.11 -7.44
CA THR A 272 61.62 -15.26 -6.89
C THR A 272 62.39 -14.79 -5.66
N LYS A 273 62.25 -15.55 -4.58
CA LYS A 273 62.99 -15.45 -3.31
C LYS A 273 62.60 -14.32 -2.36
N THR A 274 61.61 -14.63 -1.52
CA THR A 274 61.80 -14.52 -0.07
C THR A 274 60.84 -15.48 0.65
N LYS A 275 61.37 -16.63 1.06
CA LYS A 275 60.84 -17.40 2.20
C LYS A 275 61.15 -16.62 3.47
N LEU A 276 60.26 -16.66 4.46
CA LEU A 276 60.49 -16.76 5.92
C LEU A 276 59.29 -16.16 6.68
N PRO A 277 58.95 -16.61 7.89
CA PRO A 277 59.11 -17.92 8.55
C PRO A 277 57.79 -18.73 8.58
#